data_AF-A0A085FBP0-F1
#
_entry.id   AF-A0A085FBP0-F1
#
_cell.length_a   1.000
_cell.length_b   1.000
_cell.length_c   1.000
_cell.angle_alpha   90.00
_cell.angle_beta   90.00
_cell.angle_gamma   90.00
#
_symmetry.space_group_name_H-M   'P 1'
#
loop_
_entity.id
_entity.type
_entity.pdbx_description
1 polymer ?
#
loop_
_entity_poly.entity_id
_entity_poly.type
_entity_poly.pdbx_seq_one_letter_code
_entity_poly.pdbx_strand_id
1 'polypeptide(L)'
;MEYHQEVLDRGTGHLTTQSPGDWITVTELGQRYGMGPRKVRAILHHMGVLGREGRSYRLSRQLVDQGIGLRHDFTRSGHAFDVISPKGQGIISSVWSETVTDYEAEAASSDLVATVREALSAFEAGRREPLGTSGEVRWVLDHFPDIKLNVVAKALEVSPALVTRYANQRASETAYRKRKMQEPLEELSVTEKLSRMVVLTHDAD
;
A
#
# COMPACT_ATOMS: atom_id res chain seq x y z
N MET A 1 -13.74 -5.01 17.00
CA MET A 1 -14.86 -5.99 17.01
C MET A 1 -14.60 -6.95 18.15
N GLU A 2 -15.59 -7.25 18.99
CA GLU A 2 -15.48 -8.40 19.89
C GLU A 2 -15.71 -9.67 19.07
N TYR A 3 -14.68 -10.53 19.00
CA TYR A 3 -14.80 -11.83 18.35
C TYR A 3 -15.20 -12.82 19.42
N HIS A 4 -16.34 -13.51 19.25
CA HIS A 4 -16.77 -14.53 20.18
C HIS A 4 -16.43 -15.91 19.60
N GLN A 5 -15.86 -16.79 20.42
CA GLN A 5 -15.66 -18.19 20.06
C GLN A 5 -16.60 -19.06 20.91
N GLU A 6 -17.47 -19.82 20.25
CA GLU A 6 -18.27 -20.84 20.92
C GLU A 6 -17.43 -22.12 21.00
N VAL A 7 -17.10 -22.53 22.22
CA VAL A 7 -16.35 -23.75 22.49
C VAL A 7 -17.27 -24.73 23.20
N LEU A 8 -17.38 -25.95 22.66
CA LEU A 8 -18.10 -27.04 23.30
C LEU A 8 -17.29 -27.54 24.50
N ASP A 9 -17.79 -27.29 25.70
CA ASP A 9 -17.24 -27.86 26.91
C ASP A 9 -17.59 -29.36 26.96
N ARG A 10 -16.57 -30.21 26.86
CA ARG A 10 -16.73 -31.68 26.83
C ARG A 10 -17.10 -32.27 28.18
N GLY A 11 -16.92 -31.54 29.28
CA GLY A 11 -17.32 -31.97 30.62
C GLY A 11 -18.79 -31.69 30.93
N THR A 12 -19.33 -30.58 30.42
CA THR A 12 -20.72 -30.16 30.68
C THR A 12 -21.66 -30.39 29.50
N GLY A 13 -21.13 -30.58 28.29
CA GLY A 13 -21.90 -30.72 27.06
C GLY A 13 -22.50 -29.41 26.54
N HIS A 14 -22.19 -28.28 27.16
CA HIS A 14 -22.71 -26.97 26.79
C HIS A 14 -21.73 -26.19 25.90
N LEU A 15 -22.27 -25.40 24.97
CA LEU A 15 -21.50 -24.39 24.25
C LEU A 15 -21.26 -23.22 25.20
N THR A 16 -19.99 -22.89 25.43
CA THR A 16 -19.59 -21.72 26.23
C THR A 16 -19.02 -20.67 25.30
N THR A 17 -19.54 -19.45 25.42
CA THR A 17 -19.01 -18.28 24.71
C THR A 17 -17.82 -17.76 25.50
N GLN A 18 -16.61 -18.04 25.04
CA GLN A 18 -15.41 -17.44 25.60
C GLN A 18 -15.07 -16.18 24.80
N SER A 19 -14.71 -15.10 25.50
CA SER A 19 -14.08 -13.94 24.88
C SER A 19 -12.58 -14.28 24.72
N PRO A 20 -12.09 -14.53 23.49
CA PRO A 20 -10.70 -14.84 23.20
C PRO A 20 -9.82 -13.58 23.23
N GLY A 21 -10.31 -12.49 23.85
CA GLY A 21 -9.74 -11.14 23.91
C GLY A 21 -10.02 -10.29 22.67
N ASP A 22 -9.46 -9.08 22.65
CA ASP A 22 -9.67 -8.13 21.55
C ASP A 22 -8.81 -8.49 20.35
N TRP A 23 -9.37 -9.13 19.35
CA TRP A 23 -8.71 -9.31 18.06
C TRP A 23 -8.87 -8.04 17.22
N ILE A 24 -7.79 -7.61 16.58
CA ILE A 24 -7.79 -6.40 15.76
C ILE A 24 -7.23 -6.66 14.38
N THR A 25 -7.79 -6.00 13.38
CA THR A 25 -7.24 -5.99 12.03
C THR A 25 -5.89 -5.28 12.00
N VAL A 26 -5.09 -5.55 10.96
CA VAL A 26 -3.85 -4.81 10.71
C VAL A 26 -4.06 -3.30 10.61
N THR A 27 -5.22 -2.87 10.08
CA THR A 27 -5.55 -1.44 9.97
C THR A 27 -5.81 -0.83 11.36
N GLU A 28 -6.59 -1.50 12.21
CA GLU A 28 -6.84 -1.05 13.58
C GLU A 28 -5.55 -1.05 14.42
N LEU A 29 -4.65 -2.02 14.22
CA LEU A 29 -3.32 -2.01 14.83
C LEU A 29 -2.53 -0.77 14.42
N GLY A 30 -2.56 -0.40 13.14
CA GLY A 30 -1.92 0.82 12.65
C GLY A 30 -2.45 2.08 13.32
N GLN A 31 -3.78 2.19 13.46
CA GLN A 31 -4.41 3.30 14.16
C GLN A 31 -3.95 3.40 15.62
N ARG A 32 -3.82 2.26 16.34
CA ARG A 32 -3.30 2.24 17.72
C ARG A 32 -1.88 2.79 17.82
N TYR A 33 -1.05 2.61 16.80
CA TYR A 33 0.31 3.14 16.73
C TYR A 33 0.43 4.50 16.03
N GLY A 34 -0.69 5.13 15.66
CA GLY A 34 -0.69 6.40 14.92
C GLY A 34 -0.12 6.28 13.50
N MET A 35 -0.12 5.08 12.92
CA MET A 35 0.47 4.78 11.62
C MET A 35 -0.61 4.57 10.54
N GLY A 36 -0.32 5.10 9.36
CA GLY A 36 -1.15 4.85 8.18
C GLY A 36 -1.15 3.38 7.75
N PRO A 37 -2.16 2.95 6.97
CA PRO A 37 -2.35 1.55 6.59
C PRO A 37 -1.21 0.96 5.74
N ARG A 38 -0.50 1.76 4.94
CA ARG A 38 0.65 1.29 4.15
C ARG A 38 1.86 1.07 5.06
N LYS A 39 2.19 2.08 5.86
CA LYS A 39 3.31 2.05 6.81
C LYS A 39 3.22 0.92 7.81
N VAL A 40 2.07 0.71 8.46
CA VAL A 40 1.90 -0.43 9.38
C VAL A 40 2.13 -1.77 8.68
N ARG A 41 1.69 -1.94 7.42
CA ARG A 41 1.92 -3.18 6.66
C ARG A 41 3.38 -3.35 6.26
N ALA A 42 4.06 -2.26 5.90
CA ALA A 42 5.48 -2.28 5.59
C ALA A 42 6.32 -2.66 6.81
N ILE A 43 6.03 -2.06 7.98
CA ILE A 43 6.70 -2.38 9.25
C ILE A 43 6.43 -3.83 9.65
N LEU A 44 5.18 -4.30 9.62
CA LEU A 44 4.86 -5.69 9.96
C LEU A 44 5.46 -6.69 8.96
N HIS A 45 5.64 -6.29 7.69
CA HIS A 45 6.36 -7.10 6.72
C HIS A 45 7.85 -7.16 7.05
N HIS A 46 8.46 -6.03 7.39
CA HIS A 46 9.85 -5.95 7.83
C HIS A 46 10.09 -6.77 9.12
N MET A 47 9.14 -6.75 10.05
CA MET A 47 9.12 -7.59 11.26
C MET A 47 9.02 -9.10 10.97
N GLY A 48 8.63 -9.50 9.76
CA GLY A 48 8.35 -10.89 9.40
C GLY A 48 6.97 -11.40 9.83
N VAL A 49 6.10 -10.53 10.35
CA VAL A 49 4.71 -10.87 10.70
C VAL A 49 3.85 -11.06 9.46
N LEU A 50 4.02 -10.18 8.47
CA LEU A 50 3.33 -10.29 7.19
C LEU A 50 4.28 -10.80 6.10
N GLY A 51 3.81 -11.78 5.34
CA GLY A 51 4.42 -12.24 4.10
C GLY A 51 3.72 -11.63 2.89
N ARG A 52 4.44 -11.54 1.77
CA ARG A 52 3.86 -11.12 0.50
C ARG A 52 3.16 -12.30 -0.18
N GLU A 53 1.88 -12.17 -0.47
CA GLU A 53 1.07 -13.19 -1.14
C GLU A 53 0.32 -12.55 -2.33
N GLY A 54 0.80 -12.82 -3.53
CA GLY A 54 0.30 -12.18 -4.76
C GLY A 54 0.43 -10.65 -4.71
N ARG A 55 -0.70 -9.96 -4.59
CA ARG A 55 -0.80 -8.49 -4.58
C ARG A 55 -0.91 -7.89 -3.17
N SER A 56 -1.01 -8.71 -2.14
CA SER A 56 -1.32 -8.26 -0.77
C SER A 56 -0.27 -8.75 0.23
N TYR A 57 -0.17 -8.05 1.35
CA TYR A 57 0.54 -8.54 2.53
C TYR A 57 -0.43 -9.31 3.41
N ARG A 58 -0.07 -10.54 3.76
CA ARG A 58 -0.90 -11.46 4.55
C ARG A 58 -0.11 -12.06 5.71
N LEU A 59 -0.79 -12.40 6.80
CA LEU A 59 -0.20 -13.21 7.87
C LEU A 59 0.37 -14.51 7.28
N SER A 60 1.58 -14.87 7.70
CA SER A 60 2.16 -16.15 7.34
C SER A 60 1.34 -17.29 7.97
N ARG A 61 1.20 -18.41 7.26
CA ARG A 61 0.45 -19.56 7.77
C ARG A 61 1.05 -20.11 9.06
N GLN A 62 2.39 -20.09 9.16
CA GLN A 62 3.10 -20.50 10.37
C GLN A 62 2.71 -19.66 11.61
N LEU A 63 2.55 -18.33 11.46
CA LEU A 63 2.14 -17.49 12.59
C LEU A 63 0.67 -17.70 12.97
N VAL A 64 -0.18 -18.02 11.98
CA VAL A 64 -1.57 -18.43 12.23
C VAL A 64 -1.60 -19.71 13.05
N ASP A 65 -0.82 -20.72 12.68
CA ASP A 65 -0.73 -22.00 13.39
C ASP A 65 -0.20 -21.84 14.83
N GLN A 66 0.60 -20.80 15.08
CA GLN A 66 1.12 -20.44 16.41
C GLN A 66 0.14 -19.59 17.25
N GLY A 67 -1.05 -19.28 16.72
CA GLY A 67 -2.09 -18.49 17.38
C GLY A 67 -1.78 -16.99 17.45
N ILE A 68 -0.90 -16.47 16.59
CA ILE A 68 -0.54 -15.04 16.52
C ILE A 68 -1.65 -14.22 15.85
N GLY A 69 -2.43 -14.85 14.99
CA GLY A 69 -3.52 -14.20 14.28
C GLY A 69 -4.34 -15.20 13.47
N LEU A 70 -5.29 -14.67 12.71
CA LEU A 70 -6.17 -15.44 11.83
C LEU A 70 -6.24 -14.77 10.47
N ARG A 71 -6.39 -15.63 9.45
CA ARG A 71 -6.63 -15.23 8.07
C ARG A 71 -8.09 -15.43 7.75
N HIS A 72 -8.75 -14.37 7.28
CA HIS A 72 -10.07 -14.47 6.69
C HIS A 72 -9.95 -14.45 5.17
N ASP A 73 -9.78 -15.63 4.56
CA ASP A 73 -9.60 -15.77 3.11
C ASP A 73 -10.92 -15.71 2.32
N PHE A 74 -12.03 -16.16 2.91
CA PHE A 74 -13.35 -16.28 2.26
C PHE A 74 -14.40 -15.42 2.97
N THR A 75 -14.22 -14.11 2.93
CA THR A 75 -15.13 -13.17 3.58
C THR A 75 -16.36 -12.93 2.73
N ARG A 76 -17.50 -12.63 3.37
CA ARG A 76 -18.74 -12.23 2.65
C ARG A 76 -18.56 -10.98 1.80
N SER A 77 -17.61 -10.11 2.18
CA SER A 77 -17.27 -8.90 1.42
C SER A 77 -16.47 -9.18 0.16
N GLY A 78 -15.98 -10.41 -0.06
CA GLY A 78 -15.08 -10.76 -1.16
C GLY A 78 -13.65 -10.23 -1.00
N HIS A 79 -13.34 -9.61 0.14
CA HIS A 79 -12.03 -9.03 0.43
C HIS A 79 -11.39 -9.73 1.60
N ALA A 80 -10.33 -10.47 1.33
CA ALA A 80 -9.59 -11.16 2.37
C ALA A 80 -8.89 -10.15 3.30
N PHE A 81 -8.92 -10.42 4.60
CA PHE A 81 -8.26 -9.60 5.61
C PHE A 81 -7.72 -10.48 6.74
N ASP A 82 -6.79 -9.91 7.51
CA ASP A 82 -6.13 -10.60 8.61
C ASP A 82 -6.34 -9.85 9.91
N VAL A 83 -6.41 -10.64 10.98
CA VAL A 83 -6.59 -10.17 12.35
C VAL A 83 -5.49 -10.71 13.24
N ILE A 84 -5.07 -9.90 14.21
CA ILE A 84 -4.00 -10.18 15.16
C ILE A 84 -4.64 -10.53 16.50
N SER A 85 -4.26 -11.67 17.05
CA SER A 85 -4.74 -12.12 18.36
C SER A 85 -4.15 -11.26 19.48
N PRO A 86 -4.71 -11.28 20.70
CA PRO A 86 -4.09 -10.61 21.85
C PRO A 86 -2.63 -11.06 22.10
N LYS A 87 -2.35 -12.35 21.90
CA LYS A 87 -0.98 -12.90 21.96
C LYS A 87 -0.08 -12.26 20.90
N GLY A 88 -0.56 -12.17 19.66
CA GLY A 88 0.18 -11.52 18.57
C GLY A 88 0.41 -10.03 18.83
N GLN A 89 -0.57 -9.34 19.40
CA GLN A 89 -0.42 -7.94 19.81
C GLN A 89 0.66 -7.77 20.87
N GLY A 90 0.74 -8.66 21.85
CA GLY A 90 1.78 -8.64 22.89
C GLY A 90 3.19 -8.86 22.32
N ILE A 91 3.35 -9.76 21.35
CA ILE A 91 4.63 -10.01 20.68
C ILE A 91 5.02 -8.81 19.80
N ILE A 92 4.07 -8.28 19.03
CA ILE A 92 4.33 -7.11 18.18
C ILE A 92 4.70 -5.91 19.05
N SER A 93 3.97 -5.67 20.14
CA SER A 93 4.24 -4.51 21.01
C SER A 93 5.60 -4.58 21.68
N SER A 94 6.11 -5.77 22.02
CA SER A 94 7.42 -5.90 22.67
C SER A 94 8.60 -5.52 21.77
N VAL A 95 8.46 -5.65 20.45
CA VAL A 95 9.53 -5.35 19.47
C VAL A 95 9.20 -4.16 18.57
N TRP A 96 8.03 -3.52 18.76
CA TRP A 96 7.51 -2.51 17.85
C TRP A 96 8.47 -1.33 17.67
N SER A 97 8.88 -0.70 18.76
CA SER A 97 9.72 0.50 18.72
C SER A 97 11.07 0.23 18.05
N GLU A 98 11.71 -0.89 18.39
CA GLU A 98 12.98 -1.33 17.78
C GLU A 98 12.80 -1.56 16.27
N THR A 99 11.76 -2.28 15.88
CA THR A 99 11.47 -2.57 14.46
C THR A 99 11.18 -1.29 13.66
N VAL A 100 10.49 -0.31 14.25
CA VAL A 100 10.24 0.99 13.61
C VAL A 100 11.56 1.73 13.40
N THR A 101 12.42 1.78 14.40
CA THR A 101 13.73 2.41 14.29
C THR A 101 14.59 1.75 13.21
N ASP A 102 14.63 0.42 13.19
CA ASP A 102 15.38 -0.34 12.17
C ASP A 102 14.83 -0.12 10.77
N TYR A 103 13.50 -0.12 10.62
CA TYR A 103 12.85 0.15 9.33
C TYR A 103 13.16 1.56 8.82
N GLU A 104 13.10 2.58 9.68
CA GLU A 104 13.43 3.95 9.29
C GLU A 104 14.93 4.13 9.01
N ALA A 105 15.80 3.45 9.76
CA ALA A 105 17.24 3.43 9.50
C ALA A 105 17.56 2.77 8.15
N GLU A 106 16.91 1.65 7.81
CA GLU A 106 17.03 1.02 6.48
C GLU A 106 16.55 1.97 5.39
N ALA A 107 15.41 2.65 5.60
CA ALA A 107 14.91 3.62 4.63
C ALA A 107 15.84 4.83 4.46
N ALA A 108 16.45 5.31 5.55
CA ALA A 108 17.40 6.40 5.56
C ALA A 108 18.77 6.04 4.95
N SER A 109 19.13 4.74 4.90
CA SER A 109 20.37 4.28 4.27
C SER A 109 20.44 4.56 2.76
N SER A 110 19.30 4.86 2.14
CA SER A 110 19.20 5.27 0.75
C SER A 110 18.77 6.73 0.67
N ASP A 111 19.73 7.64 0.47
CA ASP A 111 19.47 9.08 0.29
C ASP A 111 18.32 9.33 -0.70
N LEU A 112 18.28 8.59 -1.81
CA LEU A 112 17.24 8.74 -2.83
C LEU A 112 15.83 8.37 -2.33
N VAL A 113 15.67 7.43 -1.39
CA VAL A 113 14.36 7.09 -0.81
C VAL A 113 13.87 8.25 0.06
N ALA A 114 14.77 8.84 0.86
CA ALA A 114 14.47 10.00 1.69
C ALA A 114 14.10 11.21 0.82
N THR A 115 14.88 11.51 -0.22
CA THR A 115 14.60 12.60 -1.17
C THR A 115 13.24 12.47 -1.84
N VAL A 116 12.86 11.26 -2.29
CA VAL A 116 11.56 11.03 -2.92
C VAL A 116 10.41 11.25 -1.94
N ARG A 117 10.54 10.76 -0.70
CA ARG A 117 9.52 10.94 0.35
C ARG A 117 9.34 12.41 0.70
N GLU A 118 10.43 13.14 0.88
CA GLU A 118 10.42 14.57 1.18
C GLU A 118 9.76 15.37 0.04
N ALA A 119 10.20 15.13 -1.20
CA ALA A 119 9.67 15.83 -2.37
C ALA A 119 8.17 15.54 -2.57
N LEU A 120 7.74 14.29 -2.41
CA LEU A 120 6.32 13.94 -2.50
C LEU A 120 5.50 14.58 -1.38
N SER A 121 6.00 14.56 -0.14
CA SER A 121 5.33 15.20 0.99
C SER A 121 5.18 16.71 0.79
N ALA A 122 6.21 17.38 0.28
CA ALA A 122 6.16 18.81 -0.04
C ALA A 122 5.14 19.10 -1.16
N PHE A 123 5.09 18.25 -2.18
CA PHE A 123 4.10 18.36 -3.25
C PHE A 123 2.67 18.16 -2.73
N GLU A 124 2.43 17.15 -1.90
CA GLU A 124 1.11 16.86 -1.35
C GLU A 124 0.61 17.93 -0.38
N ALA A 125 1.49 18.58 0.38
CA ALA A 125 1.12 19.68 1.29
C ALA A 125 0.45 20.87 0.56
N GLY A 126 0.77 21.08 -0.73
CA GLY A 126 0.17 22.13 -1.56
C GLY A 126 -1.15 21.74 -2.22
N ARG A 127 -1.61 20.48 -2.07
CA ARG A 127 -2.79 19.97 -2.80
C ARG A 127 -4.06 20.07 -1.97
N ARG A 128 -5.17 20.36 -2.65
CA ARG A 128 -6.52 20.26 -2.08
C ARG A 128 -6.98 18.82 -1.88
N GLU A 129 -6.56 17.94 -2.79
CA GLU A 129 -6.90 16.52 -2.77
C GLU A 129 -5.64 15.65 -2.80
N PRO A 130 -5.53 14.66 -1.90
CA PRO A 130 -4.38 13.77 -1.85
C PRO A 130 -4.28 12.93 -3.12
N LEU A 131 -3.07 12.53 -3.49
CA LEU A 131 -2.91 11.63 -4.62
C LEU A 131 -3.37 10.21 -4.24
N GLY A 132 -4.04 9.54 -5.17
CA GLY A 132 -4.13 8.09 -5.13
C GLY A 132 -2.78 7.46 -5.48
N THR A 133 -2.57 6.19 -5.15
CA THR A 133 -1.30 5.48 -5.39
C THR A 133 -0.81 5.54 -6.84
N SER A 134 -1.71 5.48 -7.82
CA SER A 134 -1.33 5.64 -9.23
C SER A 134 -0.82 7.03 -9.56
N GLY A 135 -1.40 8.07 -8.93
CA GLY A 135 -0.99 9.46 -9.06
C GLY A 135 0.38 9.70 -8.42
N GLU A 136 0.61 9.17 -7.21
CA GLU A 136 1.91 9.22 -6.53
C GLU A 136 3.00 8.59 -7.40
N VAL A 137 2.78 7.37 -7.91
CA VAL A 137 3.76 6.69 -8.77
C VAL A 137 4.06 7.50 -10.03
N ARG A 138 3.03 8.04 -10.70
CA ARG A 138 3.22 8.86 -11.90
C ARG A 138 4.02 10.11 -11.59
N TRP A 139 3.63 10.82 -10.54
CA TRP A 139 4.31 12.04 -10.12
C TRP A 139 5.78 11.78 -9.81
N VAL A 140 6.12 10.72 -9.08
CA VAL A 140 7.51 10.35 -8.78
C VAL A 140 8.30 10.06 -10.07
N LEU A 141 7.71 9.33 -11.02
CA LEU A 141 8.36 9.02 -12.31
C LEU A 141 8.50 10.25 -13.23
N ASP A 142 7.63 11.24 -13.08
CA ASP A 142 7.72 12.50 -13.81
C ASP A 142 8.75 13.44 -13.18
N HIS A 143 8.82 13.48 -11.84
CA HIS A 143 9.73 14.35 -11.09
C HIS A 143 11.17 13.80 -11.01
N PHE A 144 11.34 12.48 -11.03
CA PHE A 144 12.64 11.81 -11.02
C PHE A 144 12.78 10.85 -12.22
N PRO A 145 13.17 11.35 -13.42
CA PRO A 145 13.10 10.58 -14.67
C PRO A 145 13.93 9.28 -14.68
N ASP A 146 15.07 9.27 -13.99
CA ASP A 146 16.01 8.15 -13.98
C ASP A 146 15.87 7.25 -12.73
N ILE A 147 14.78 7.42 -11.98
CA ILE A 147 14.58 6.67 -10.74
C ILE A 147 14.34 5.18 -10.99
N LYS A 148 15.00 4.33 -10.21
CA LYS A 148 14.75 2.88 -10.24
C LYS A 148 13.41 2.56 -9.57
N LEU A 149 12.61 1.69 -10.18
CA LEU A 149 11.27 1.34 -9.68
C LEU A 149 11.27 0.71 -8.27
N ASN A 150 12.35 0.07 -7.86
CA ASN A 150 12.50 -0.45 -6.49
C ASN A 150 12.61 0.66 -5.45
N VAL A 151 13.25 1.78 -5.80
CA VAL A 151 13.32 2.97 -4.94
C VAL A 151 11.93 3.58 -4.79
N VAL A 152 11.19 3.71 -5.90
CA VAL A 152 9.79 4.18 -5.87
C VAL A 152 8.93 3.29 -4.99
N ALA A 153 9.07 1.96 -5.12
CA ALA A 153 8.32 1.00 -4.30
C ALA A 153 8.62 1.16 -2.80
N LYS A 154 9.90 1.29 -2.43
CA LYS A 154 10.31 1.54 -1.03
C LYS A 154 9.82 2.89 -0.52
N ALA A 155 9.97 3.95 -1.30
CA ALA A 155 9.57 5.31 -0.92
C ALA A 155 8.06 5.40 -0.65
N LEU A 156 7.24 4.80 -1.52
CA LEU A 156 5.77 4.84 -1.43
C LEU A 156 5.17 3.71 -0.56
N GLU A 157 6.01 2.81 -0.03
CA GLU A 157 5.61 1.67 0.79
C GLU A 157 4.61 0.73 0.09
N VAL A 158 4.84 0.49 -1.19
CA VAL A 158 4.01 -0.37 -2.05
C VAL A 158 4.82 -1.47 -2.68
N SER A 159 4.13 -2.48 -3.22
CA SER A 159 4.83 -3.58 -3.88
C SER A 159 5.50 -3.14 -5.20
N PRO A 160 6.72 -3.63 -5.52
CA PRO A 160 7.37 -3.40 -6.81
C PRO A 160 6.52 -3.77 -8.03
N ALA A 161 5.67 -4.80 -7.91
CA ALA A 161 4.75 -5.21 -8.98
C ALA A 161 3.69 -4.14 -9.26
N LEU A 162 3.21 -3.46 -8.21
CA LEU A 162 2.26 -2.36 -8.34
C LEU A 162 2.88 -1.17 -9.06
N VAL A 163 4.11 -0.80 -8.68
CA VAL A 163 4.87 0.28 -9.34
C VAL A 163 5.08 -0.06 -10.81
N THR A 164 5.55 -1.28 -11.11
CA THR A 164 5.78 -1.74 -12.49
C THR A 164 4.51 -1.64 -13.34
N ARG A 165 3.36 -2.06 -12.78
CA ARG A 165 2.07 -1.94 -13.47
C ARG A 165 1.74 -0.50 -13.84
N TYR A 166 1.88 0.43 -12.89
CA TYR A 166 1.57 1.84 -13.14
C TYR A 166 2.59 2.53 -14.06
N ALA A 167 3.87 2.15 -13.98
CA ALA A 167 4.90 2.61 -14.90
C ALA A 167 4.58 2.18 -16.35
N ASN A 168 4.20 0.92 -16.55
CA ASN A 168 3.79 0.40 -17.87
C ASN A 168 2.53 1.09 -18.38
N GLN A 169 1.54 1.30 -17.50
CA GLN A 169 0.32 2.03 -17.88
C GLN A 169 0.66 3.46 -18.34
N ARG A 170 1.52 4.17 -17.61
CA ARG A 170 2.00 5.51 -17.99
C ARG A 170 2.71 5.47 -19.35
N ALA A 171 3.64 4.54 -19.54
CA ALA A 171 4.38 4.41 -20.80
C ALA A 171 3.44 4.20 -22.00
N SER A 172 2.43 3.34 -21.86
CA SER A 172 1.40 3.12 -22.88
C SER A 172 0.56 4.37 -23.15
N GLU A 173 0.12 5.08 -22.11
CA GLU A 173 -0.63 6.34 -22.25
C GLU A 173 0.21 7.42 -22.96
N THR A 174 1.49 7.56 -22.59
CA THR A 174 2.42 8.51 -23.23
C THR A 174 2.67 8.14 -24.69
N ALA A 175 2.90 6.86 -25.00
CA ALA A 175 3.11 6.39 -26.37
C ALA A 175 1.86 6.62 -27.25
N TYR A 176 0.68 6.32 -26.71
CA TYR A 176 -0.59 6.59 -27.38
C TYR A 176 -0.78 8.08 -27.67
N ARG A 177 -0.53 8.95 -26.68
CA ARG A 177 -0.62 10.41 -26.88
C ARG A 177 0.38 10.91 -27.93
N LYS A 178 1.63 10.45 -27.89
CA LYS A 178 2.65 10.80 -28.89
C LYS A 178 2.22 10.38 -30.30
N ARG A 179 1.69 9.16 -30.46
CA ARG A 179 1.16 8.67 -31.75
C ARG A 179 -0.01 9.52 -32.23
N LYS A 180 -0.98 9.81 -31.36
CA LYS A 180 -2.12 10.68 -31.68
C LYS A 180 -1.68 12.11 -32.03
N MET A 181 -0.59 12.59 -31.41
CA MET A 181 0.05 13.86 -31.73
C MET A 181 0.90 13.83 -33.03
N GLN A 182 1.02 12.69 -33.70
CA GLN A 182 1.65 12.56 -35.01
C GLN A 182 0.63 12.26 -36.14
N GLU A 183 -0.62 11.95 -35.80
CA GLU A 183 -1.69 11.76 -36.80
C GLU A 183 -2.01 13.08 -37.54
N PRO A 184 -2.19 13.06 -38.87
CA PRO A 184 -2.55 14.25 -39.65
C PRO A 184 -3.84 14.89 -39.13
N LEU A 185 -3.85 16.22 -39.01
CA LEU A 185 -5.01 17.00 -38.55
C LEU A 185 -6.26 16.81 -39.43
N GLU A 186 -6.13 16.26 -40.64
CA GLU A 186 -7.21 16.04 -41.58
C GLU A 186 -8.12 14.88 -41.17
N GLU A 187 -7.61 13.87 -40.44
CA GLU A 187 -8.35 12.68 -40.01
C GLU A 187 -9.00 12.81 -38.62
N LEU A 188 -8.74 13.92 -37.92
CA LEU A 188 -9.26 14.15 -36.58
C LEU A 188 -10.66 14.79 -36.58
N SER A 189 -11.48 14.41 -35.60
CA SER A 189 -12.74 15.13 -35.35
C SER A 189 -12.49 16.57 -34.89
N VAL A 190 -13.46 17.46 -35.11
CA VAL A 190 -13.36 18.89 -34.74
C VAL A 190 -13.01 19.08 -33.26
N THR A 191 -13.54 18.24 -32.37
CA THR A 191 -13.25 18.25 -30.92
C THR A 191 -11.81 17.85 -30.58
N GLU A 192 -11.22 16.94 -31.37
CA GLU A 192 -9.82 16.52 -31.22
C GLU A 192 -8.85 17.57 -31.76
N LYS A 193 -9.21 18.27 -32.84
CA LYS A 193 -8.41 19.40 -33.36
C LYS A 193 -8.32 20.53 -32.33
N LEU A 194 -9.45 20.90 -31.72
CA LEU A 194 -9.50 21.94 -30.68
C LEU A 194 -8.67 21.57 -29.45
N SER A 195 -8.74 20.32 -28.98
CA SER A 195 -7.96 19.85 -27.83
C SER A 195 -6.45 19.88 -28.09
N ARG A 196 -6.02 19.64 -29.33
CA ARG A 196 -4.60 19.61 -29.72
C ARG A 196 -4.01 21.02 -29.91
N MET A 197 -4.82 21.98 -30.32
CA MET A 197 -4.43 23.40 -30.40
C MET A 197 -4.18 24.01 -29.00
N VAL A 198 -4.96 23.63 -27.98
CA VAL A 198 -4.79 24.13 -26.60
C VAL A 198 -3.50 23.63 -25.95
N VAL A 199 -3.03 22.44 -26.30
CA VAL A 199 -1.76 21.88 -25.81
C VAL A 199 -0.56 22.61 -26.44
N LEU A 200 -0.63 22.94 -27.72
CA LEU A 200 0.45 23.64 -28.43
C LEU A 200 0.64 25.10 -27.98
N THR A 201 -0.37 25.74 -27.38
CA THR A 201 -0.25 27.09 -26.84
C THR A 201 0.28 27.15 -25.41
N HIS A 202 0.40 26.03 -24.70
CA HIS A 202 0.95 25.96 -23.33
C HIS A 202 2.44 25.57 -23.28
N ASP A 203 3.03 25.10 -24.39
CA ASP A 203 4.46 24.76 -24.51
C ASP A 203 5.28 25.89 -25.17
N ALA A 204 4.69 27.08 -25.33
CA ALA A 204 5.30 28.22 -26.04
C ALA A 204 5.73 29.40 -25.15
N ASP A 205 5.66 29.27 -23.82
CA ASP A 205 6.14 30.26 -22.83
C ASP A 205 7.17 29.64 -21.86
#